data_AF-A0A507SJY1-F1
#
_entry.id   AF-A0A507SJY1-F1
#
_cell.length_a   1.000
_cell.length_b   1.000
_cell.length_c   1.000
_cell.angle_alpha   90.00
_cell.angle_beta   90.00
_cell.angle_gamma   90.00
#
_symmetry.space_group_name_H-M   'P 1'
#
loop_
_entity.id
_entity.type
_entity.pdbx_description
1 polymer ?
#
loop_
_entity_poly.entity_id
_entity_poly.type
_entity_poly.pdbx_seq_one_letter_code
_entity_poly.pdbx_strand_id
1 'polypeptide(L)'
;QGVTLGGTGKEKGKRHPDIGDNVLIAAGSKVLGNIKVHSNVNIGANSVVLQDVPSYSTVVGIPGRIVKQDGRRIGKTFDHLNLPDPIYEQLKQLERQLEQTKNGEIKDDYII
;
A
#
# COMPACT_ATOMS: atom_id res chain seq x y z
N GLN A 1 23.30 13.20 4.00
CA GLN A 1 24.49 12.48 4.50
C GLN A 1 24.04 11.25 5.30
N GLY A 2 24.88 10.21 5.45
CA GLY A 2 24.57 9.05 6.31
C GLY A 2 23.78 7.91 5.64
N VAL A 3 23.87 7.79 4.32
CA VAL A 3 23.24 6.68 3.57
C VAL A 3 24.08 5.41 3.69
N THR A 4 23.43 4.25 3.77
CA THR A 4 24.11 2.94 3.75
C THR A 4 23.58 2.08 2.62
N LEU A 5 24.48 1.61 1.74
CA LEU A 5 24.23 0.54 0.78
C LEU A 5 25.01 -0.68 1.26
N GLY A 6 24.36 -1.55 2.02
CA GLY A 6 25.02 -2.59 2.81
C GLY A 6 24.50 -3.98 2.50
N GLY A 7 25.22 -5.00 2.98
CA GLY A 7 24.69 -6.35 3.04
C GLY A 7 24.11 -6.71 4.39
N THR A 8 23.31 -7.77 4.41
CA THR A 8 22.70 -8.33 5.64
C THR A 8 23.65 -9.27 6.39
N GLY A 9 24.82 -9.57 5.82
CA GLY A 9 25.83 -10.47 6.41
C GLY A 9 25.51 -11.97 6.30
N LYS A 10 24.36 -12.34 5.72
CA LYS A 10 23.90 -13.73 5.61
C LYS A 10 24.38 -14.46 4.34
N GLU A 11 24.79 -13.72 3.33
CA GLU A 11 25.06 -14.24 1.99
C GLU A 11 26.55 -14.14 1.63
N LYS A 12 27.09 -15.18 0.97
CA LYS A 12 28.42 -15.18 0.36
C LYS A 12 28.27 -14.85 -1.12
N GLY A 13 28.96 -13.80 -1.60
CA GLY A 13 28.88 -13.33 -3.00
C GLY A 13 28.24 -11.95 -3.13
N LYS A 14 27.35 -11.78 -4.13
CA LYS A 14 26.58 -10.54 -4.32
C LYS A 14 25.66 -10.34 -3.11
N ARG A 15 25.95 -9.31 -2.32
CA ARG A 15 25.34 -9.08 -1.00
C ARG A 15 24.91 -7.64 -0.77
N HIS A 16 25.08 -6.77 -1.76
CA HIS A 16 24.79 -5.35 -1.69
C HIS A 16 23.74 -5.01 -2.74
N PRO A 17 22.93 -3.97 -2.50
CA PRO A 17 21.84 -3.63 -3.38
C PRO A 17 22.32 -3.20 -4.77
N ASP A 18 21.49 -3.45 -5.77
CA ASP A 18 21.61 -2.90 -7.12
C ASP A 18 20.68 -1.69 -7.25
N ILE A 19 21.24 -0.55 -7.67
CA ILE A 19 20.52 0.72 -7.78
C ILE A 19 20.36 1.06 -9.27
N GLY A 20 19.12 1.26 -9.69
CA GLY A 20 18.77 1.71 -11.04
C GLY A 20 18.98 3.21 -11.24
N ASP A 21 18.49 3.71 -12.37
CA ASP A 21 18.67 5.11 -12.78
C ASP A 21 17.69 6.05 -12.07
N ASN A 22 18.09 7.31 -11.87
CA ASN A 22 17.23 8.35 -11.28
C ASN A 22 16.65 7.96 -9.91
N VAL A 23 17.43 7.23 -9.10
CA VAL A 23 17.03 6.86 -7.74
C VAL A 23 17.50 7.94 -6.77
N LEU A 24 16.55 8.52 -6.03
CA LEU A 24 16.83 9.43 -4.93
C LEU A 24 16.94 8.64 -3.63
N ILE A 25 18.07 8.76 -2.94
CA ILE A 25 18.30 8.13 -1.64
C ILE A 25 18.54 9.22 -0.59
N ALA A 26 17.52 9.47 0.25
CA ALA A 26 17.56 10.55 1.22
C ALA A 26 18.48 10.26 2.42
N ALA A 27 18.82 11.30 3.17
CA ALA A 27 19.75 11.21 4.30
C ALA A 27 19.33 10.15 5.34
N GLY A 28 20.33 9.46 5.90
CA GLY A 28 20.12 8.44 6.95
C GLY A 28 19.47 7.13 6.50
N SER A 29 19.07 6.98 5.23
CA SER A 29 18.45 5.74 4.75
C SER A 29 19.45 4.59 4.68
N LYS A 30 18.97 3.37 4.91
CA LYS A 30 19.75 2.13 4.83
C LYS A 30 19.06 1.18 3.86
N VAL A 31 19.75 0.83 2.78
CA VAL A 31 19.31 -0.17 1.80
C VAL A 31 20.21 -1.38 1.99
N LEU A 32 19.64 -2.48 2.45
CA LEU A 32 20.40 -3.64 2.94
C LEU A 32 20.00 -4.93 2.22
N GLY A 33 21.00 -5.68 1.78
CA GLY A 33 20.85 -7.00 1.16
C GLY A 33 21.06 -6.99 -0.34
N ASN A 34 21.03 -8.18 -0.93
CA ASN A 34 21.02 -8.36 -2.38
C ASN A 34 19.63 -8.06 -2.93
N ILE A 35 19.25 -6.79 -2.93
CA ILE A 35 17.96 -6.30 -3.40
C ILE A 35 18.13 -5.32 -4.54
N LYS A 36 17.13 -5.24 -5.40
CA LYS A 36 17.11 -4.34 -6.55
C LYS A 36 16.19 -3.15 -6.29
N VAL A 37 16.75 -1.96 -6.34
CA VAL A 37 16.00 -0.71 -6.42
C VAL A 37 15.93 -0.33 -7.89
N HIS A 38 14.75 -0.41 -8.49
CA HIS A 38 14.55 -0.06 -9.89
C HIS A 38 14.64 1.45 -10.15
N SER A 39 14.48 1.87 -11.40
CA SER A 39 14.65 3.27 -11.80
C SER A 39 13.49 4.17 -11.37
N ASN A 40 13.76 5.47 -11.20
CA ASN A 40 12.79 6.51 -10.80
C ASN A 40 12.17 6.25 -9.42
N VAL A 41 12.98 5.78 -8.47
CA VAL A 41 12.55 5.46 -7.10
C VAL A 41 13.00 6.54 -6.13
N ASN A 42 12.15 6.84 -5.14
CA ASN A 42 12.47 7.74 -4.03
C ASN A 42 12.52 6.97 -2.71
N ILE A 43 13.68 6.88 -2.07
CA ILE A 43 13.87 6.32 -0.73
C ILE A 43 13.86 7.47 0.28
N GLY A 44 12.92 7.43 1.22
CA GLY A 44 12.74 8.44 2.26
C GLY A 44 13.87 8.48 3.27
N ALA A 45 14.00 9.61 3.97
CA ALA A 45 15.02 9.79 5.00
C ALA A 45 14.85 8.76 6.13
N ASN A 46 15.96 8.30 6.71
CA ASN A 46 15.99 7.30 7.79
C ASN A 46 15.24 5.98 7.49
N SER A 47 14.92 5.69 6.23
CA SER A 47 14.15 4.49 5.88
C SER A 47 15.07 3.26 5.79
N VAL A 48 14.57 2.09 6.21
CA VAL A 48 15.32 0.83 6.15
C VAL A 48 14.68 -0.10 5.13
N VAL A 49 15.32 -0.28 3.98
CA VAL A 49 14.80 -1.05 2.85
C VAL A 49 15.45 -2.42 2.81
N LEU A 50 14.61 -3.45 2.86
CA LEU A 50 14.99 -4.86 2.96
C LEU A 50 14.43 -5.71 1.81
N GLN A 51 13.68 -5.10 0.90
CA GLN A 51 12.97 -5.76 -0.21
C GLN A 51 13.16 -4.95 -1.49
N ASP A 52 13.02 -5.62 -2.62
CA ASP A 52 13.08 -5.00 -3.95
C ASP A 52 12.04 -3.90 -4.09
N VAL A 53 12.42 -2.82 -4.77
CA VAL A 53 11.58 -1.65 -4.96
C VAL A 53 11.29 -1.47 -6.44
N PRO A 54 10.02 -1.53 -6.88
CA PRO A 54 9.64 -1.37 -8.27
C PRO A 54 9.83 0.08 -8.73
N SER A 55 9.89 0.29 -10.05
CA SER A 55 10.05 1.62 -10.64
C SER A 55 8.93 2.58 -10.21
N TYR A 56 9.19 3.90 -10.31
CA TYR A 56 8.19 4.95 -10.03
C TYR A 56 7.57 4.90 -8.63
N SER A 57 8.32 4.41 -7.65
CA SER A 57 7.84 4.16 -6.30
C SER A 57 8.51 5.04 -5.24
N THR A 58 7.82 5.30 -4.15
CA THR A 58 8.36 5.97 -2.96
C THR A 58 8.29 5.03 -1.76
N VAL A 59 9.42 4.81 -1.09
CA VAL A 59 9.55 3.94 0.08
C VAL A 59 9.87 4.76 1.31
N VAL A 60 9.16 4.55 2.41
CA VAL A 60 9.40 5.22 3.70
C VAL A 60 9.24 4.26 4.88
N GLY A 61 9.93 4.57 5.99
CA GLY A 61 9.72 3.91 7.30
C GLY A 61 10.74 2.83 7.65
N ILE A 62 10.54 2.24 8.83
CA ILE A 62 11.37 1.17 9.40
C ILE A 62 10.44 0.07 9.95
N PRO A 63 10.29 -1.08 9.27
CA PRO A 63 10.83 -1.40 7.95
C PRO A 63 10.18 -0.55 6.85
N GLY A 64 10.93 -0.28 5.78
CA GLY A 64 10.51 0.55 4.65
C GLY A 64 9.36 -0.11 3.90
N ARG A 65 8.28 0.66 3.66
CA ARG A 65 7.11 0.25 2.88
C ARG A 65 6.88 1.22 1.74
N ILE A 66 6.37 0.70 0.63
CA ILE A 66 5.97 1.51 -0.52
C ILE A 66 4.71 2.29 -0.14
N VAL A 67 4.76 3.62 -0.23
CA VAL A 67 3.63 4.53 0.05
C VAL A 67 3.10 5.23 -1.19
N LYS A 68 3.85 5.20 -2.29
CA LYS A 68 3.44 5.75 -3.58
C LYS A 68 4.01 4.87 -4.69
N GLN A 69 3.22 4.61 -5.72
CA GLN A 69 3.63 3.91 -6.94
C GLN A 69 2.83 4.47 -8.13
N ASP A 70 3.49 4.69 -9.25
CA ASP A 70 2.87 5.20 -10.49
C ASP A 70 2.05 6.49 -10.28
N GLY A 71 2.57 7.38 -9.43
CA GLY A 71 1.89 8.64 -9.10
C GLY A 71 0.77 8.52 -8.07
N ARG A 72 0.33 7.31 -7.72
CA ARG A 72 -0.78 7.05 -6.79
C ARG A 72 -0.27 6.69 -5.40
N ARG A 73 -0.91 7.24 -4.36
CA ARG A 73 -0.62 6.87 -2.97
C ARG A 73 -1.20 5.47 -2.71
N ILE A 74 -0.40 4.59 -2.15
CA ILE A 74 -0.79 3.22 -1.80
C ILE A 74 -0.86 3.09 -0.28
N GLY A 75 -1.84 2.34 0.21
CA GLY A 75 -2.05 2.09 1.64
C GLY A 75 -3.42 2.53 2.12
N LYS A 76 -3.65 2.41 3.43
CA LYS A 76 -4.90 2.87 4.05
C LYS A 76 -4.99 4.38 3.89
N THR A 77 -5.87 4.84 3.02
CA THR A 77 -6.37 6.20 3.09
C THR A 77 -7.11 6.29 4.42
N PHE A 78 -6.69 7.17 5.33
CA PHE A 78 -7.53 7.62 6.44
C PHE A 78 -8.60 8.56 5.87
N ASP A 79 -9.31 8.06 4.87
CA ASP A 79 -10.37 8.79 4.21
C ASP A 79 -11.55 8.78 5.16
N HIS A 80 -11.63 9.82 5.99
CA HIS A 80 -12.73 10.00 6.92
C HIS A 80 -14.03 10.39 6.21
N LEU A 81 -13.98 10.70 4.91
CA LEU A 81 -15.14 11.08 4.10
C LEU A 81 -15.84 9.86 3.51
N ASN A 82 -15.09 8.77 3.25
CA ASN A 82 -15.61 7.53 2.66
C ASN A 82 -15.52 6.36 3.65
N LEU A 83 -16.12 6.50 4.84
CA LEU A 83 -16.38 5.36 5.71
C LEU A 83 -17.68 4.66 5.25
N PRO A 84 -17.77 3.33 5.40
CA PRO A 84 -19.05 2.63 5.28
C PRO A 84 -19.97 3.16 6.40
N ASP A 85 -20.93 4.00 6.02
CA ASP A 85 -21.93 4.53 6.93
C ASP A 85 -22.99 3.45 7.19
N PRO A 86 -23.12 2.95 8.44
CA PRO A 86 -24.09 1.91 8.77
C PRO A 86 -25.54 2.37 8.53
N ILE A 87 -25.84 3.67 8.61
CA ILE A 87 -27.17 4.21 8.32
C ILE A 87 -27.44 4.18 6.82
N TYR A 88 -26.45 4.58 6.01
CA TYR A 88 -26.55 4.55 4.56
C TYR A 88 -26.73 3.12 4.02
N GLU A 89 -25.97 2.15 4.54
CA GLU A 89 -26.13 0.74 4.17
C GLU A 89 -27.52 0.20 4.54
N GLN A 90 -28.04 0.57 5.72
CA GLN A 90 -29.40 0.19 6.11
C GLN A 90 -30.47 0.83 5.21
N LEU A 91 -30.34 2.12 4.87
CA LEU A 91 -31.27 2.80 3.95
C LEU A 91 -31.28 2.13 2.58
N LYS A 92 -30.10 1.81 2.04
CA LYS A 92 -29.95 1.11 0.76
C LYS A 92 -30.55 -0.29 0.78
N GLN A 93 -30.45 -0.98 1.92
CA GLN A 93 -31.06 -2.29 2.11
C GLN A 93 -32.60 -2.19 2.18
N LEU A 94 -33.10 -1.14 2.83
CA LEU A 94 -34.53 -0.83 2.90
C LEU A 94 -35.10 -0.48 1.51
N GLU A 95 -34.38 0.33 0.73
CA GLU A 95 -34.76 0.67 -0.66
C GLU A 95 -34.87 -0.58 -1.53
N ARG A 96 -33.90 -1.51 -1.43
CA ARG A 96 -33.98 -2.80 -2.13
C ARG A 96 -35.18 -3.64 -1.71
N GLN A 97 -35.52 -3.67 -0.42
CA GLN A 97 -36.72 -4.36 0.06
C GLN A 97 -37.99 -3.72 -0.49
N LEU A 98 -38.09 -2.40 -0.50
CA LEU A 98 -39.22 -1.68 -1.08
C LEU A 98 -39.37 -1.95 -2.57
N GLU A 99 -38.28 -2.02 -3.33
CA GLU A 99 -38.31 -2.41 -4.74
C GLU A 99 -38.77 -3.85 -4.95
N GLN A 100 -38.30 -4.80 -4.13
CA GLN A 100 -38.72 -6.21 -4.18
C GLN A 100 -40.21 -6.37 -3.88
N THR A 101 -40.70 -5.69 -2.84
CA THR A 101 -42.12 -5.70 -2.47
C THR A 101 -42.99 -5.01 -3.53
N LYS A 102 -42.53 -3.89 -4.12
CA LYS A 102 -43.23 -3.23 -5.23
C LYS A 102 -43.32 -4.10 -6.49
N ASN A 103 -42.31 -4.93 -6.74
CA ASN A 103 -42.28 -5.83 -7.89
C ASN A 103 -43.05 -7.15 -7.67
N GLY A 104 -43.76 -7.29 -6.55
CA GLY A 104 -44.79 -8.32 -6.36
C GLY A 104 -44.28 -9.66 -5.82
N GLU A 105 -43.03 -9.77 -5.36
CA GLU A 105 -42.54 -10.96 -4.67
C GLU A 105 -42.90 -10.91 -3.17
N ILE A 106 -44.18 -10.96 -2.85
CA ILE A 106 -44.64 -11.16 -1.47
C ILE A 106 -44.74 -12.67 -1.24
N LYS A 107 -43.71 -13.24 -0.58
CA LYS A 107 -43.83 -14.54 0.08
C LYS A 107 -44.16 -14.28 1.55
N ASP A 108 -45.45 -14.19 1.85
CA ASP A 108 -45.94 -14.19 3.22
C ASP A 108 -45.81 -15.63 3.77
N ASP A 109 -44.67 -15.94 4.40
CA ASP A 109 -44.46 -17.19 5.15
C ASP A 109 -44.99 -17.09 6.60
N TYR A 110 -46.01 -16.27 6.86
CA TYR A 110 -46.73 -16.27 8.14
C TYR A 110 -47.85 -17.31 8.09
N ILE A 111 -47.53 -18.54 8.52
CA ILE A 111 -48.52 -19.54 8.90
C ILE A 111 -49.18 -19.06 10.21
N ILE A 112 -50.49 -18.80 10.17
CA ILE A 112 -51.35 -18.65 11.35
C ILE A 112 -51.53 -20.03 11.99
#